data_AF-A0AAP3EUU5-F1
#
_entry.id   AF-A0AAP3EUU5-F1
#
_cell.length_a   1.000
_cell.length_b   1.000
_cell.length_c   1.000
_cell.angle_alpha   90.00
_cell.angle_beta   90.00
_cell.angle_gamma   90.00
#
_symmetry.space_group_name_H-M   'P 1'
#
loop_
_entity.id
_entity.type
_entity.pdbx_description
1 polymer ?
#
loop_
_entity_poly.entity_id
_entity_poly.type
_entity_poly.pdbx_seq_one_letter_code
_entity_poly.pdbx_strand_id
1 'polypeptide(L)'
;MTGPGHPPSALAPIPGESLTGYVLRFNATSMAPPLALPPRYADTDLPPGLTDAVHRSTGLDSRHIGRMTMTGWPLALRGRGIQHRHGWVLHRRDVWLCPTCTPLTGYRALRWRLALAPVCLRCHTLLTHERTFTPTRSATIEELARLRRLDELTTRALQGSKTSRSHLSVLRRICTASDAHEPDGDVLPRPALGGAPTPAGNQWGTHPPGEPSTVLKQLATLDPALLNESRARAHWQQLQHEVSLPSSSAFAPAPFQPESPPTSPATPAMARARRRALLRQLTDLCAATGLRPQHIPTVAAPWRAPRWSRIRVLEDQAFEALALHTLLLEALGEDATGSAVFVAHGIPAVVNQHDLLTRVRTRGNLSPGECDRLLARAQALVDDGLVDYAYRRGTLLAVPSLPRIPAIHLPRHPFWPARTLVPAWAWVAYARGLPDSGPVPDVSLEAVDRFHADLDPEARLRLLEAFDTHVRGEDWAAVASAAGSSSPTIASAHQRSA
;
A
#
# COMPACT_ATOMS: atom_id res chain seq x y z
N MET A 1 -48.38 24.52 -10.61
CA MET A 1 -47.01 24.94 -10.93
C MET A 1 -46.18 24.92 -9.65
N THR A 2 -45.60 23.77 -9.33
CA THR A 2 -44.70 23.58 -8.18
C THR A 2 -43.27 23.74 -8.67
N GLY A 3 -42.53 24.69 -8.09
CA GLY A 3 -41.16 25.01 -8.52
C GLY A 3 -40.21 23.81 -8.42
N PRO A 4 -39.17 23.73 -9.26
CA PRO A 4 -38.19 22.66 -9.21
C PRO A 4 -37.40 22.79 -7.90
N GLY A 5 -37.69 21.91 -6.95
CA GLY A 5 -36.98 21.82 -5.69
C GLY A 5 -35.48 21.67 -5.95
N HIS A 6 -34.70 22.55 -5.32
CA HIS A 6 -33.24 22.45 -5.28
C HIS A 6 -32.83 21.05 -4.78
N PRO A 7 -31.90 20.35 -5.46
CA PRO A 7 -31.37 19.09 -4.96
C PRO A 7 -30.63 19.32 -3.62
N PRO A 8 -30.66 18.37 -2.67
CA PRO A 8 -29.97 18.52 -1.40
C PRO A 8 -28.45 18.54 -1.62
N SER A 9 -27.84 19.73 -1.66
CA SER A 9 -26.38 19.86 -1.62
C SER A 9 -25.93 20.04 -0.17
N ALA A 10 -25.33 19.02 0.43
CA ALA A 10 -24.59 19.19 1.69
C ALA A 10 -23.08 18.93 1.54
N LEU A 11 -22.65 18.13 0.55
CA LEU A 11 -21.26 17.73 0.41
C LEU A 11 -20.57 18.34 -0.81
N ALA A 12 -19.68 19.31 -0.55
CA ALA A 12 -18.84 19.91 -1.56
C ALA A 12 -17.76 18.91 -2.05
N PRO A 13 -17.54 18.78 -3.38
CA PRO A 13 -16.43 18.02 -3.94
C PRO A 13 -15.07 18.58 -3.53
N ILE A 14 -14.10 17.71 -3.26
CA ILE A 14 -12.72 18.16 -3.04
C ILE A 14 -12.03 18.33 -4.40
N PRO A 15 -11.27 19.42 -4.64
CA PRO A 15 -10.53 19.59 -5.89
C PRO A 15 -9.61 18.39 -6.20
N GLY A 16 -9.75 17.83 -7.40
CA GLY A 16 -8.95 16.67 -7.87
C GLY A 16 -9.44 15.30 -7.38
N GLU A 17 -10.56 15.26 -6.64
CA GLU A 17 -11.21 14.03 -6.20
C GLU A 17 -11.78 13.21 -7.36
N SER A 18 -11.73 11.89 -7.23
CA SER A 18 -12.35 10.96 -8.17
C SER A 18 -13.85 10.81 -7.87
N LEU A 19 -14.64 10.46 -8.89
CA LEU A 19 -16.08 10.26 -8.71
C LEU A 19 -16.35 9.15 -7.69
N THR A 20 -15.58 8.07 -7.72
CA THR A 20 -15.62 7.01 -6.71
C THR A 20 -15.36 7.54 -5.30
N GLY A 21 -14.33 8.38 -5.11
CA GLY A 21 -14.04 9.00 -3.82
C GLY A 21 -15.19 9.86 -3.30
N TYR A 22 -15.76 10.69 -4.16
CA TYR A 22 -16.88 11.55 -3.80
C TYR A 22 -18.13 10.77 -3.43
N VAL A 23 -18.49 9.74 -4.20
CA VAL A 23 -19.67 8.91 -3.92
C VAL A 23 -19.52 8.16 -2.60
N LEU A 24 -18.32 7.65 -2.30
CA LEU A 24 -18.06 7.01 -1.01
C LEU A 24 -18.25 8.00 0.15
N ARG A 25 -17.73 9.23 0.03
CA ARG A 25 -17.96 10.27 1.04
C ARG A 25 -19.42 10.68 1.14
N PHE A 26 -20.11 10.84 0.02
CA PHE A 26 -21.54 11.17 -0.02
C PHE A 26 -22.36 10.09 0.69
N ASN A 27 -22.13 8.82 0.39
CA ASN A 27 -22.82 7.71 1.04
C ASN A 27 -22.49 7.60 2.55
N ALA A 28 -21.27 7.96 2.96
CA ALA A 28 -20.89 7.99 4.36
C ALA A 28 -21.65 9.06 5.17
N THR A 29 -22.20 10.10 4.53
CA THR A 29 -23.02 11.12 5.23
C THR A 29 -24.44 10.66 5.57
N SER A 30 -24.83 9.43 5.19
CA SER A 30 -26.20 8.90 5.36
C SER A 30 -27.31 9.75 4.69
N MET A 31 -26.93 10.64 3.75
CA MET A 31 -27.90 11.35 2.91
C MET A 31 -28.59 10.36 1.97
N ALA A 32 -29.92 10.36 1.97
CA ALA A 32 -30.73 9.49 1.13
C ALA A 32 -31.12 10.18 -0.19
N PRO A 33 -31.22 9.44 -1.31
CA PRO A 33 -30.88 8.03 -1.48
C PRO A 33 -29.36 7.80 -1.71
N PRO A 34 -28.80 6.66 -1.27
CA PRO A 34 -27.40 6.34 -1.50
C PRO A 34 -27.13 6.17 -3.00
N LEU A 35 -25.99 6.69 -3.45
CA LEU A 35 -25.60 6.59 -4.85
C LEU A 35 -24.78 5.33 -5.09
N ALA A 36 -25.27 4.46 -5.97
CA ALA A 36 -24.57 3.24 -6.36
C ALA A 36 -23.75 3.46 -7.63
N LEU A 37 -22.48 3.06 -7.60
CA LEU A 37 -21.63 2.99 -8.78
C LEU A 37 -21.67 1.58 -9.39
N PRO A 38 -21.48 1.45 -10.71
CA PRO A 38 -21.40 0.14 -11.34
C PRO A 38 -20.32 -0.75 -10.71
N PRO A 39 -20.51 -2.08 -10.66
CA PRO A 39 -19.50 -2.99 -10.16
C PRO A 39 -18.18 -2.82 -10.91
N ARG A 40 -17.07 -2.68 -10.16
CA ARG A 40 -15.70 -2.49 -10.71
C ARG A 40 -15.53 -1.20 -11.51
N TYR A 41 -16.30 -0.16 -11.20
CA TYR A 41 -16.09 1.19 -11.70
C TYR A 41 -14.70 1.72 -11.28
N ALA A 42 -13.99 2.38 -12.20
CA ALA A 42 -12.58 2.75 -12.02
C ALA A 42 -12.28 4.20 -12.46
N ASP A 43 -13.30 5.06 -12.46
CA ASP A 43 -13.24 6.50 -12.82
C ASP A 43 -12.65 6.80 -14.22
N THR A 44 -12.46 5.78 -15.07
CA THR A 44 -11.77 5.95 -16.37
C THR A 44 -12.71 6.48 -17.46
N ASP A 45 -13.95 6.02 -17.43
CA ASP A 45 -15.04 6.36 -18.33
C ASP A 45 -16.25 6.82 -17.53
N LEU A 46 -17.18 7.53 -18.19
CA LEU A 46 -18.48 7.89 -17.63
C LEU A 46 -19.58 7.08 -18.33
N PRO A 47 -20.12 6.02 -17.69
CA PRO A 47 -21.20 5.21 -18.25
C PRO A 47 -22.47 6.02 -18.54
N PRO A 48 -23.27 5.62 -19.54
CA PRO A 48 -24.56 6.24 -19.82
C PRO A 48 -25.46 6.29 -18.58
N GLY A 49 -26.13 7.42 -18.36
CA GLY A 49 -27.06 7.62 -17.25
C GLY A 49 -26.42 7.87 -15.87
N LEU A 50 -25.10 7.65 -15.71
CA LEU A 50 -24.43 7.90 -14.42
C LEU A 50 -24.39 9.39 -14.08
N THR A 51 -24.18 10.26 -15.08
CA THR A 51 -24.21 11.72 -14.90
C THR A 51 -25.55 12.17 -14.33
N ASP A 52 -26.66 11.68 -14.89
CA ASP A 52 -27.99 12.08 -14.46
C ASP A 52 -28.31 11.54 -13.06
N ALA A 53 -27.84 10.32 -12.74
CA ALA A 53 -27.99 9.74 -11.40
C ALA A 53 -27.24 10.54 -10.33
N VAL A 54 -26.00 10.94 -10.62
CA VAL A 54 -25.21 11.79 -9.72
C VAL A 54 -25.84 13.17 -9.60
N HIS A 55 -26.18 13.82 -10.72
CA HIS A 55 -26.81 15.12 -10.73
C HIS A 55 -28.09 15.15 -9.89
N ARG A 56 -28.99 14.17 -10.06
CA ARG A 56 -30.23 14.09 -9.29
C ARG A 56 -30.01 13.95 -7.78
N SER A 57 -28.96 13.24 -7.37
CA SER A 57 -28.73 12.93 -5.95
C SER A 57 -27.92 14.03 -5.24
N THR A 58 -27.01 14.69 -5.96
CA THR A 58 -26.03 15.59 -5.34
C THR A 58 -26.11 17.03 -5.83
N GLY A 59 -26.87 17.28 -6.91
CA GLY A 59 -26.94 18.58 -7.56
C GLY A 59 -25.70 18.95 -8.39
N LEU A 60 -24.69 18.07 -8.49
CA LEU A 60 -23.48 18.37 -9.25
C LEU A 60 -23.75 18.51 -10.74
N ASP A 61 -23.16 19.52 -11.36
CA ASP A 61 -23.29 19.72 -12.81
C ASP A 61 -22.52 18.64 -13.61
N SER A 62 -22.93 18.42 -14.85
CA SER A 62 -22.34 17.40 -15.74
C SER A 62 -20.86 17.64 -16.04
N ARG A 63 -20.40 18.89 -16.09
CA ARG A 63 -18.98 19.23 -16.32
C ARG A 63 -18.14 18.93 -15.08
N HIS A 64 -18.70 19.09 -13.89
CA HIS A 64 -18.05 18.79 -12.62
C HIS A 64 -17.90 17.28 -12.47
N ILE A 65 -18.99 16.53 -12.70
CA ILE A 65 -18.97 15.06 -12.71
C ILE A 65 -17.94 14.55 -13.73
N GLY A 66 -17.93 15.12 -14.94
CA GLY A 66 -16.92 14.80 -15.97
C GLY A 66 -15.49 15.01 -15.48
N ARG A 67 -15.20 16.13 -14.80
CA ARG A 67 -13.87 16.46 -14.24
C ARG A 67 -13.41 15.51 -13.12
N MET A 68 -14.33 14.81 -12.48
CA MET A 68 -14.05 13.79 -11.46
C MET A 68 -13.80 12.39 -12.06
N THR A 69 -13.80 12.30 -13.39
CA THR A 69 -13.42 11.11 -14.15
C THR A 69 -12.30 11.43 -15.13
N MET A 70 -11.68 10.39 -15.69
CA MET A 70 -10.70 10.52 -16.77
C MET A 70 -11.36 10.69 -18.15
N THR A 71 -12.69 10.90 -18.17
CA THR A 71 -13.44 11.18 -19.39
C THR A 71 -12.97 12.51 -19.96
N GLY A 72 -12.27 12.46 -21.10
CA GLY A 72 -11.64 13.62 -21.73
C GLY A 72 -10.13 13.76 -21.49
N TRP A 73 -9.51 12.87 -20.71
CA TRP A 73 -8.05 12.87 -20.57
C TRP A 73 -7.38 12.39 -21.87
N PRO A 74 -6.17 12.91 -22.21
CA PRO A 74 -5.44 12.49 -23.40
C PRO A 74 -5.15 10.98 -23.41
N LEU A 75 -5.20 10.36 -24.59
CA LEU A 75 -4.91 8.92 -24.75
C LEU A 75 -3.50 8.51 -24.30
N ALA A 76 -2.53 9.44 -24.31
CA ALA A 76 -1.20 9.20 -23.77
C ALA A 76 -1.25 8.84 -22.27
N LEU A 77 -2.18 9.44 -21.53
CA LEU A 77 -2.42 9.17 -20.10
C LEU A 77 -3.44 8.05 -19.92
N ARG A 78 -4.62 8.19 -20.54
CA ARG A 78 -5.74 7.27 -20.34
C ARG A 78 -5.53 5.89 -20.96
N GLY A 79 -4.79 5.79 -22.05
CA GLY A 79 -4.69 4.57 -22.85
C GLY A 79 -5.73 4.50 -23.96
N ARG A 80 -5.69 3.42 -24.74
CA ARG A 80 -6.47 3.24 -25.97
C ARG A 80 -7.45 2.07 -25.88
N GLY A 81 -8.54 2.17 -26.63
CA GLY A 81 -9.58 1.14 -26.74
C GLY A 81 -10.42 1.01 -25.46
N ILE A 82 -11.34 0.05 -25.48
CA ILE A 82 -12.30 -0.19 -24.38
C ILE A 82 -11.59 -0.56 -23.07
N GLN A 83 -10.41 -1.18 -23.18
CA GLN A 83 -9.61 -1.61 -22.02
C GLN A 83 -8.54 -0.60 -21.60
N HIS A 84 -8.47 0.59 -22.22
CA HIS A 84 -7.52 1.64 -21.81
C HIS A 84 -6.06 1.18 -21.75
N ARG A 85 -5.66 0.41 -22.78
CA ARG A 85 -4.34 -0.22 -22.87
C ARG A 85 -3.27 0.77 -23.31
N HIS A 86 -2.03 0.52 -22.95
CA HIS A 86 -0.85 1.28 -23.40
C HIS A 86 -0.83 2.76 -22.96
N GLY A 87 -1.63 3.13 -21.95
CA GLY A 87 -1.56 4.42 -21.25
C GLY A 87 -0.92 4.28 -19.86
N TRP A 88 -0.88 5.37 -19.10
CA TRP A 88 -0.41 5.38 -17.71
C TRP A 88 -1.49 4.93 -16.71
N VAL A 89 -2.70 4.65 -17.16
CA VAL A 89 -3.81 4.15 -16.34
C VAL A 89 -3.50 2.77 -15.78
N LEU A 90 -3.63 2.65 -14.46
CA LEU A 90 -3.60 1.38 -13.74
C LEU A 90 -4.75 0.49 -14.18
N HIS A 91 -4.57 -0.83 -14.08
CA HIS A 91 -5.66 -1.73 -14.38
C HIS A 91 -6.86 -1.46 -13.45
N ARG A 92 -8.08 -1.74 -13.93
CA ARG A 92 -9.33 -1.46 -13.19
C ARG A 92 -9.44 -2.16 -11.83
N ARG A 93 -8.63 -3.18 -11.58
CA ARG A 93 -8.57 -3.89 -10.30
C ARG A 93 -7.61 -3.24 -9.31
N ASP A 94 -6.72 -2.39 -9.80
CA ASP A 94 -5.60 -1.86 -9.03
C ASP A 94 -5.99 -0.48 -8.53
N VAL A 95 -6.42 -0.37 -7.28
CA VAL A 95 -6.89 0.89 -6.70
C VAL A 95 -5.89 1.35 -5.66
N TRP A 96 -5.30 2.52 -5.88
CA TRP A 96 -4.38 3.13 -4.91
C TRP A 96 -5.12 4.05 -3.96
N LEU A 97 -4.78 3.94 -2.69
CA LEU A 97 -5.30 4.76 -1.60
C LEU A 97 -4.13 5.42 -0.87
N CYS A 98 -4.39 6.59 -0.31
CA CYS A 98 -3.43 7.19 0.61
C CYS A 98 -3.73 6.67 2.01
N PRO A 99 -2.76 5.99 2.66
CA PRO A 99 -2.94 5.44 4.00
C PRO A 99 -3.16 6.53 5.05
N THR A 100 -2.77 7.77 4.76
CA THR A 100 -2.95 8.92 5.65
C THR A 100 -4.20 9.71 5.26
N CYS A 101 -4.31 10.23 4.03
CA CYS A 101 -5.40 11.16 3.68
C CYS A 101 -6.76 10.48 3.49
N THR A 102 -6.80 9.25 2.95
CA THR A 102 -8.06 8.59 2.57
C THR A 102 -8.91 8.21 3.77
N PRO A 103 -8.39 7.59 4.85
CA PRO A 103 -9.18 7.34 6.06
C PRO A 103 -9.71 8.61 6.72
N LEU A 104 -8.88 9.67 6.76
CA LEU A 104 -9.20 10.93 7.44
C LEU A 104 -10.31 11.73 6.76
N THR A 105 -10.31 11.74 5.43
CA THR A 105 -11.15 12.67 4.66
C THR A 105 -12.09 11.97 3.69
N GLY A 106 -11.95 10.65 3.52
CA GLY A 106 -12.51 9.89 2.42
C GLY A 106 -11.93 10.26 1.04
N TYR A 107 -10.96 11.18 0.98
CA TYR A 107 -10.43 11.70 -0.27
C TYR A 107 -9.70 10.60 -1.05
N ARG A 108 -10.11 10.43 -2.31
CA ARG A 108 -9.42 9.61 -3.29
C ARG A 108 -9.10 10.50 -4.49
N ALA A 109 -7.82 10.72 -4.76
CA ALA A 109 -7.43 11.57 -5.88
C ALA A 109 -7.63 10.84 -7.20
N LEU A 110 -8.23 11.49 -8.20
CA LEU A 110 -8.38 10.92 -9.54
C LEU A 110 -7.02 10.57 -10.17
N ARG A 111 -5.98 11.35 -9.85
CA ARG A 111 -4.61 11.11 -10.34
C ARG A 111 -3.97 9.83 -9.81
N TRP A 112 -4.45 9.27 -8.69
CA TRP A 112 -3.97 7.98 -8.18
C TRP A 112 -4.40 6.80 -9.06
N ARG A 113 -5.25 7.02 -10.07
CA ARG A 113 -5.52 6.06 -11.15
C ARG A 113 -4.38 5.95 -12.17
N LEU A 114 -3.36 6.81 -12.10
CA LEU A 114 -2.18 6.79 -12.96
C LEU A 114 -0.95 6.27 -12.23
N ALA A 115 -0.18 5.42 -12.91
CA ALA A 115 1.17 5.02 -12.50
C ALA A 115 2.22 6.16 -12.59
N LEU A 116 1.77 7.41 -12.55
CA LEU A 116 2.58 8.62 -12.45
C LEU A 116 2.52 9.24 -11.05
N ALA A 117 1.59 8.79 -10.20
CA ALA A 117 1.36 9.33 -8.87
C ALA A 117 1.39 8.24 -7.79
N PRO A 118 2.50 7.48 -7.62
CA PRO A 118 2.61 6.46 -6.58
C PRO A 118 2.71 7.03 -5.16
N VAL A 119 2.84 8.34 -4.99
CA VAL A 119 2.94 9.02 -3.68
C VAL A 119 1.84 10.07 -3.59
N CYS A 120 1.24 10.20 -2.40
CA CYS A 120 0.32 11.29 -2.11
C CYS A 120 1.09 12.61 -2.00
N LEU A 121 0.93 13.53 -2.94
CA LEU A 121 1.60 14.84 -2.89
C LEU A 121 1.09 15.77 -1.77
N ARG A 122 0.01 15.42 -1.06
CA ARG A 122 -0.51 16.21 0.08
C ARG A 122 0.22 15.89 1.38
N CYS A 123 0.44 14.60 1.67
CA CYS A 123 1.09 14.14 2.91
C CYS A 123 2.46 13.48 2.68
N HIS A 124 2.91 13.42 1.42
CA HIS A 124 4.19 12.85 0.98
C HIS A 124 4.37 11.35 1.26
N THR A 125 3.30 10.63 1.62
CA THR A 125 3.33 9.20 1.91
C THR A 125 3.17 8.38 0.63
N LEU A 126 3.95 7.31 0.49
CA LEU A 126 3.75 6.31 -0.56
C LEU A 126 2.30 5.79 -0.51
N LEU A 127 1.67 5.65 -1.66
CA LEU A 127 0.32 5.08 -1.73
C LEU A 127 0.40 3.57 -1.48
N THR A 128 -0.75 3.03 -1.09
CA THR A 128 -0.92 1.60 -0.88
C THR A 128 -2.07 1.11 -1.73
N HIS A 129 -2.10 -0.19 -2.00
CA HIS A 129 -3.15 -0.77 -2.80
C HIS A 129 -4.35 -1.14 -1.90
N GLU A 130 -5.58 -0.94 -2.37
CA GLU A 130 -6.82 -1.10 -1.57
C GLU A 130 -6.98 -2.52 -1.01
N ARG A 131 -6.39 -3.53 -1.66
CA ARG A 131 -6.46 -4.94 -1.22
C ARG A 131 -5.25 -5.37 -0.40
N THR A 132 -4.13 -4.67 -0.56
CA THR A 132 -2.83 -5.01 0.03
C THR A 132 -2.34 -3.77 0.75
N PHE A 133 -2.76 -3.62 2.01
CA PHE A 133 -2.33 -2.51 2.85
C PHE A 133 -0.91 -2.79 3.39
N THR A 134 0.12 -2.49 2.60
CA THR A 134 1.51 -2.56 3.08
C THR A 134 1.86 -1.29 3.88
N PRO A 135 2.57 -1.39 5.03
CA PRO A 135 3.19 -0.28 5.72
C PRO A 135 3.96 0.59 4.75
N THR A 136 3.54 1.85 4.68
CA THR A 136 4.07 2.82 3.74
C THR A 136 5.05 3.73 4.43
N ARG A 137 6.15 4.03 3.74
CA ARG A 137 7.08 5.08 4.18
C ARG A 137 6.73 6.43 3.57
N SER A 138 7.24 7.49 4.18
CA SER A 138 7.34 8.79 3.53
C SER A 138 8.29 8.70 2.33
N ALA A 139 7.96 9.43 1.26
CA ALA A 139 8.82 9.58 0.11
C ALA A 139 10.05 10.42 0.50
N THR A 140 11.21 10.07 -0.07
CA THR A 140 12.43 10.87 0.13
C THR A 140 12.31 12.22 -0.59
N ILE A 141 13.18 13.17 -0.24
CA ILE A 141 13.21 14.50 -0.88
C ILE A 141 13.41 14.37 -2.40
N GLU A 142 14.29 13.46 -2.84
CA GLU A 142 14.58 13.21 -4.25
C GLU A 142 13.39 12.61 -4.99
N GLU A 143 12.71 11.62 -4.38
CA GLU A 143 11.50 11.01 -4.93
C GLU A 143 10.39 12.06 -5.07
N LEU A 144 10.21 12.91 -4.07
CA LEU A 144 9.22 13.98 -4.12
C LEU A 144 9.53 15.00 -5.21
N ALA A 145 10.80 15.41 -5.36
CA ALA A 145 11.20 16.31 -6.44
C ALA A 145 10.93 15.71 -7.83
N ARG A 146 11.21 14.42 -8.01
CA ARG A 146 10.91 13.68 -9.24
C ARG A 146 9.41 13.63 -9.52
N LEU A 147 8.60 13.27 -8.52
CA LEU A 147 7.16 13.14 -8.67
C LEU A 147 6.47 14.49 -8.89
N ARG A 148 6.97 15.58 -8.30
CA ARG A 148 6.48 16.94 -8.60
C ARG A 148 6.72 17.32 -10.06
N ARG A 149 7.89 17.01 -10.63
CA ARG A 149 8.16 17.23 -12.07
C ARG A 149 7.22 16.42 -12.97
N LEU A 150 6.94 15.17 -12.60
CA LEU A 150 5.97 14.32 -13.31
C LEU A 150 4.54 14.86 -13.19
N ASP A 151 4.17 15.38 -12.02
CA ASP A 151 2.86 15.98 -11.77
C ASP A 151 2.66 17.28 -12.59
N GLU A 152 3.68 18.11 -12.69
CA GLU A 152 3.70 19.30 -13.55
C GLU A 152 3.59 18.92 -15.04
N LEU A 153 4.33 17.89 -15.47
CA LEU A 153 4.26 17.38 -16.84
C LEU A 153 2.87 16.83 -17.17
N THR A 154 2.27 16.10 -16.23
CA THR A 154 0.90 15.57 -16.31
C THR A 154 -0.11 16.70 -16.38
N THR A 155 0.04 17.73 -15.53
CA THR A 155 -0.83 18.91 -15.52
C THR A 155 -0.80 19.64 -16.86
N ARG A 156 0.38 19.89 -17.43
CA ARG A 156 0.51 20.51 -18.76
C ARG A 156 -0.10 19.66 -19.86
N ALA A 157 0.06 18.33 -19.80
CA ALA A 157 -0.54 17.41 -20.77
C ALA A 157 -2.08 17.44 -20.73
N LEU A 158 -2.66 17.50 -19.53
CA LEU A 158 -4.11 17.67 -19.31
C LEU A 158 -4.61 19.02 -19.82
N GLN A 159 -3.83 20.09 -19.66
CA GLN A 159 -4.15 21.44 -20.14
C GLN A 159 -4.04 21.63 -21.66
N GLY A 160 -3.53 20.65 -22.42
CA GLY A 160 -3.48 20.73 -23.88
C GLY A 160 -2.10 20.57 -24.51
N SER A 161 -1.02 20.55 -23.73
CA SER A 161 0.35 20.55 -24.24
C SER A 161 0.68 19.29 -25.04
N LYS A 162 0.88 19.43 -26.35
CA LYS A 162 1.28 18.32 -27.25
C LYS A 162 2.66 17.78 -26.91
N THR A 163 3.61 18.65 -26.58
CA THR A 163 4.99 18.26 -26.20
C THR A 163 4.99 17.46 -24.91
N SER A 164 4.24 17.87 -23.89
CA SER A 164 4.12 17.13 -22.64
C SER A 164 3.47 15.75 -22.84
N ARG A 165 2.46 15.64 -23.70
CA ARG A 165 1.84 14.35 -24.06
C ARG A 165 2.82 13.42 -24.78
N SER A 166 3.62 13.98 -25.70
CA SER A 166 4.65 13.24 -26.41
C SER A 166 5.77 12.80 -25.46
N HIS A 167 6.23 13.67 -24.56
CA HIS A 167 7.21 13.35 -23.53
C HIS A 167 6.74 12.21 -22.62
N LEU A 168 5.50 12.27 -22.11
CA LEU A 168 4.91 11.18 -21.33
C LEU A 168 4.78 9.87 -22.12
N SER A 169 4.56 9.94 -23.43
CA SER A 169 4.51 8.75 -24.28
C SER A 169 5.89 8.11 -24.44
N VAL A 170 6.95 8.92 -24.56
CA VAL A 170 8.34 8.44 -24.63
C VAL A 170 8.77 7.85 -23.29
N LEU A 171 8.48 8.52 -22.18
CA LEU A 171 8.78 8.01 -20.83
C LEU A 171 8.14 6.64 -20.58
N ARG A 172 6.90 6.44 -21.03
CA ARG A 172 6.24 5.12 -20.93
C ARG A 172 6.97 4.04 -21.71
N ARG A 173 7.46 4.36 -22.91
CA ARG A 173 8.22 3.41 -23.74
C ARG A 173 9.52 3.02 -23.08
N ILE A 174 10.21 3.97 -22.44
CA ILE A 174 11.42 3.70 -21.64
C ILE A 174 11.08 2.70 -20.54
N CYS A 175 10.04 2.94 -19.71
CA CYS A 175 9.63 1.99 -18.67
C CYS A 175 9.29 0.60 -19.24
N THR A 176 8.64 0.55 -20.40
CA THR A 176 8.29 -0.71 -21.09
C THR A 176 9.52 -1.50 -21.51
N ALA A 177 10.57 -0.83 -22.02
CA ALA A 177 11.80 -1.51 -22.43
C ALA A 177 12.71 -1.87 -21.27
N SER A 178 12.80 -1.01 -20.24
CA SER A 178 13.60 -1.31 -19.04
C SER A 178 13.07 -2.53 -18.29
N ASP A 179 11.76 -2.76 -18.26
CA ASP A 179 11.16 -3.97 -17.69
C ASP A 179 11.41 -5.25 -18.50
N ALA A 180 11.68 -5.12 -19.80
CA ALA A 180 12.07 -6.26 -20.64
C ALA A 180 13.53 -6.68 -20.43
N HIS A 181 14.30 -5.89 -19.68
CA HIS A 181 15.76 -6.01 -19.54
C HIS A 181 16.20 -6.12 -18.08
N GLU A 182 15.43 -6.78 -17.20
CA GLU A 182 15.99 -7.20 -15.91
C GLU A 182 17.29 -7.98 -16.20
N PRO A 183 18.47 -7.47 -15.78
CA PRO A 183 19.69 -8.24 -15.88
C PRO A 183 19.49 -9.48 -15.01
N ASP A 184 19.79 -10.64 -15.57
CA ASP A 184 19.91 -11.90 -14.85
C ASP A 184 21.02 -11.72 -13.80
N GLY A 185 20.63 -11.17 -12.64
CA GLY A 185 21.50 -10.88 -11.53
C GLY A 185 21.61 -12.10 -10.64
N ASP A 186 22.71 -12.85 -10.83
CA ASP A 186 23.32 -13.79 -9.88
C ASP A 186 22.39 -14.40 -8.83
N VAL A 187 21.56 -15.36 -9.25
CA VAL A 187 21.08 -16.41 -8.35
C VAL A 187 21.03 -17.72 -9.12
N LEU A 188 21.79 -18.71 -8.61
CA LEU A 188 21.82 -20.14 -8.94
C LEU A 188 20.67 -20.66 -9.83
N PRO A 189 20.97 -21.53 -10.82
CA PRO A 189 19.98 -22.02 -11.78
C PRO A 189 18.83 -22.74 -11.07
N ARG A 190 17.61 -22.21 -11.27
CA ARG A 190 16.38 -22.81 -10.77
C ARG A 190 16.05 -24.05 -11.62
N PRO A 191 15.76 -25.22 -11.04
CA PRO A 191 15.42 -26.40 -11.83
C PRO A 191 14.12 -26.18 -12.60
N ALA A 192 14.10 -26.57 -13.87
CA ALA A 192 12.95 -26.46 -14.76
C ALA A 192 11.81 -27.37 -14.28
N LEU A 193 10.90 -26.82 -13.47
CA LEU A 193 9.62 -27.45 -13.17
C LEU A 193 8.57 -26.83 -14.08
N GLY A 194 8.07 -27.68 -15.00
CA GLY A 194 6.98 -27.35 -15.89
C GLY A 194 5.76 -26.82 -15.13
N GLY A 195 5.53 -25.53 -15.26
CA GLY A 195 4.35 -24.82 -14.80
C GLY A 195 4.12 -23.68 -15.78
N ALA A 196 2.91 -23.61 -16.32
CA ALA A 196 2.50 -22.61 -17.31
C ALA A 196 2.85 -21.17 -16.83
N PRO A 197 3.19 -20.26 -17.76
CA PRO A 197 3.61 -18.91 -17.41
C PRO A 197 2.48 -18.17 -16.67
N THR A 198 2.77 -17.73 -15.45
CA THR A 198 1.92 -16.82 -14.66
C THR A 198 1.73 -15.51 -15.43
N PRO A 199 0.51 -14.98 -15.62
CA PRO A 199 0.31 -13.81 -16.47
C PRO A 199 0.70 -12.51 -15.74
N ALA A 200 1.78 -11.87 -16.20
CA ALA A 200 1.94 -10.43 -16.43
C ALA A 200 1.43 -9.41 -15.36
N GLY A 201 1.67 -9.63 -14.06
CA GLY A 201 1.38 -8.65 -12.99
C GLY A 201 2.50 -7.63 -12.72
N ASN A 202 3.74 -7.93 -13.13
CA ASN A 202 4.95 -7.20 -12.73
C ASN A 202 5.67 -6.48 -13.89
N GLN A 203 5.04 -6.40 -15.06
CA GLN A 203 5.68 -5.86 -16.27
C GLN A 203 4.88 -4.68 -16.82
N TRP A 204 5.55 -3.63 -17.27
CA TRP A 204 5.02 -2.54 -18.10
C TRP A 204 4.56 -3.08 -19.47
N GLY A 205 3.48 -3.87 -19.48
CA GLY A 205 2.89 -4.43 -20.69
C GLY A 205 1.68 -3.62 -21.13
N THR A 206 0.52 -4.26 -21.07
CA THR A 206 -0.76 -3.64 -21.42
C THR A 206 -1.16 -2.52 -20.45
N HIS A 207 -0.87 -2.70 -19.16
CA HIS A 207 -1.04 -1.72 -18.09
C HIS A 207 0.29 -1.58 -17.33
N PRO A 208 0.52 -0.44 -16.64
CA PRO A 208 1.59 -0.36 -15.64
C PRO A 208 1.39 -1.37 -14.49
N PRO A 209 2.45 -1.69 -13.73
CA PRO A 209 2.34 -2.50 -12.52
C PRO A 209 1.38 -1.90 -11.49
N GLY A 210 0.63 -2.76 -10.80
CA GLY A 210 -0.37 -2.36 -9.81
C GLY A 210 0.20 -1.96 -8.45
N GLU A 211 1.47 -2.28 -8.16
CA GLU A 211 2.11 -2.00 -6.86
C GLU A 211 2.84 -0.64 -6.87
N PRO A 212 2.48 0.32 -5.98
CA PRO A 212 3.06 1.66 -5.94
C PRO A 212 4.59 1.67 -5.76
N SER A 213 5.13 0.73 -4.98
CA SER A 213 6.56 0.63 -4.70
C SER A 213 7.37 0.18 -5.93
N THR A 214 6.83 -0.75 -6.72
CA THR A 214 7.39 -1.19 -8.00
C THR A 214 7.40 -0.04 -8.99
N VAL A 215 6.27 0.67 -9.12
CA VAL A 215 6.18 1.85 -9.99
C VAL A 215 7.18 2.92 -9.57
N LEU A 216 7.33 3.20 -8.27
CA LEU A 216 8.27 4.21 -7.80
C LEU A 216 9.73 3.88 -8.17
N LYS A 217 10.14 2.61 -8.06
CA LYS A 217 11.47 2.14 -8.48
C LYS A 217 11.68 2.33 -9.98
N GLN A 218 10.69 1.97 -10.80
CA GLN A 218 10.77 2.14 -12.24
C GLN A 218 10.77 3.61 -12.67
N LEU A 219 10.04 4.48 -11.97
CA LEU A 219 10.11 5.92 -12.22
C LEU A 219 11.48 6.50 -11.87
N ALA A 220 12.23 5.89 -10.94
CA ALA A 220 13.58 6.33 -10.58
C ALA A 220 14.56 6.20 -11.75
N THR A 221 14.39 5.21 -12.63
CA THR A 221 15.25 5.03 -13.81
C THR A 221 15.05 6.13 -14.86
N LEU A 222 14.00 6.94 -14.73
CA LEU A 222 13.68 8.01 -15.67
C LEU A 222 14.38 9.34 -15.40
N ASP A 223 15.11 9.50 -14.29
CA ASP A 223 15.67 10.80 -13.88
C ASP A 223 16.41 11.58 -15.00
N PRO A 224 17.29 10.96 -15.80
CA PRO A 224 17.95 11.66 -16.91
C PRO A 224 16.97 12.12 -18.00
N ALA A 225 15.92 11.32 -18.25
CA ALA A 225 14.90 11.54 -19.27
C ALA A 225 13.78 12.49 -18.83
N LEU A 226 13.63 12.74 -17.53
CA LEU A 226 12.61 13.66 -16.99
C LEU A 226 12.93 15.13 -17.22
N LEU A 227 14.20 15.47 -17.45
CA LEU A 227 14.65 16.86 -17.58
C LEU A 227 14.11 17.55 -18.84
N ASN A 228 14.06 16.86 -19.97
CA ASN A 228 13.40 17.34 -21.19
C ASN A 228 13.10 16.21 -22.18
N GLU A 229 12.19 16.49 -23.11
CA GLU A 229 11.73 15.52 -24.11
C GLU A 229 12.84 15.05 -25.07
N SER A 230 13.78 15.93 -25.42
CA SER A 230 14.90 15.60 -26.31
C SER A 230 15.83 14.55 -25.68
N ARG A 231 16.14 14.68 -24.39
CA ARG A 231 16.90 13.69 -23.62
C ARG A 231 16.15 12.38 -23.47
N ALA A 232 14.83 12.44 -23.25
CA ALA A 232 14.00 11.23 -23.23
C ALA A 232 14.06 10.49 -24.57
N ARG A 233 14.00 11.19 -25.71
CA ARG A 233 14.15 10.59 -27.04
C ARG A 233 15.53 9.98 -27.26
N ALA A 234 16.59 10.67 -26.86
CA ALA A 234 17.96 10.15 -26.97
C ALA A 234 18.15 8.87 -26.14
N HIS A 235 17.66 8.86 -24.90
CA HIS A 235 17.70 7.68 -24.03
C HIS A 235 16.91 6.50 -24.63
N TRP A 236 15.70 6.77 -25.16
CA TRP A 236 14.93 5.76 -25.87
C TRP A 236 15.67 5.19 -27.09
N GLN A 237 16.32 6.05 -27.88
CA GLN A 237 17.11 5.60 -29.03
C GLN A 237 18.27 4.70 -28.59
N GLN A 238 18.97 5.02 -27.50
CA GLN A 238 20.04 4.18 -26.95
C GLN A 238 19.54 2.78 -26.57
N LEU A 239 18.43 2.70 -25.82
CA LEU A 239 17.82 1.41 -25.44
C LEU A 239 17.42 0.57 -26.66
N GLN A 240 16.95 1.19 -27.75
CA GLN A 240 16.62 0.44 -28.97
C GLN A 240 17.85 -0.15 -29.67
N HIS A 241 19.01 0.51 -29.57
CA HIS A 241 20.26 0.01 -30.16
C HIS A 241 20.81 -1.17 -29.36
N GLU A 242 20.73 -1.13 -28.02
CA GLU A 242 21.20 -2.23 -27.14
C GLU A 242 20.39 -3.52 -27.34
N VAL A 243 19.07 -3.41 -27.54
CA VAL A 243 18.18 -4.56 -27.82
C VAL A 243 18.45 -5.21 -29.18
N SER A 244 19.13 -4.52 -30.11
CA SER A 244 19.38 -5.01 -31.46
C SER A 244 20.69 -5.81 -31.61
N LEU A 245 21.49 -5.94 -30.54
CA LEU A 245 22.73 -6.72 -30.52
C LEU A 245 22.44 -8.15 -30.03
N PRO A 246 22.91 -9.23 -30.71
CA PRO A 246 22.68 -10.59 -30.24
C PRO A 246 23.47 -10.87 -28.96
N SER A 247 22.77 -11.14 -27.86
CA SER A 247 23.37 -11.65 -26.62
C SER A 247 23.90 -13.07 -26.85
N SER A 248 25.22 -13.20 -26.90
CA SER A 248 25.91 -14.50 -26.93
C SER A 248 26.06 -15.02 -25.50
N SER A 249 25.25 -15.99 -25.11
CA SER A 249 25.40 -16.76 -23.88
C SER A 249 25.51 -18.24 -24.26
N ALA A 250 26.74 -18.76 -24.20
CA ALA A 250 27.04 -20.16 -24.45
C ALA A 250 26.66 -20.98 -23.21
N PHE A 251 25.74 -21.94 -23.37
CA PHE A 251 25.43 -22.94 -22.36
C PHE A 251 26.58 -23.94 -22.24
N ALA A 252 27.19 -24.05 -21.06
CA ALA A 252 28.00 -25.20 -20.68
C ALA A 252 27.08 -26.34 -20.17
N PRO A 253 27.37 -27.62 -20.46
CA PRO A 253 26.60 -28.73 -19.93
C PRO A 253 26.92 -28.95 -18.44
N ALA A 254 25.88 -29.22 -17.64
CA ALA A 254 26.00 -29.45 -16.20
C ALA A 254 26.68 -30.81 -15.87
N PRO A 255 27.50 -30.90 -14.82
CA PRO A 255 28.05 -32.17 -14.38
C PRO A 255 27.03 -33.02 -13.60
N PHE A 256 27.12 -34.32 -13.80
CA PHE A 256 26.35 -35.39 -13.14
C PHE A 256 26.40 -35.27 -11.60
N GLN A 257 25.25 -35.41 -10.92
CA GLN A 257 25.20 -35.60 -9.46
C GLN A 257 24.91 -37.06 -9.11
N PRO A 258 25.55 -37.63 -8.06
CA PRO A 258 25.31 -39.00 -7.63
C PRO A 258 24.03 -39.10 -6.79
N GLU A 259 23.25 -40.14 -7.06
CA GLU A 259 22.06 -40.52 -6.30
C GLU A 259 22.37 -40.77 -4.82
N SER A 260 21.53 -40.23 -3.95
CA SER A 260 21.49 -40.58 -2.51
C SER A 260 20.29 -41.49 -2.22
N PRO A 261 20.40 -42.38 -1.22
CA PRO A 261 19.58 -43.60 -1.11
C PRO A 261 18.15 -43.35 -0.61
N PRO A 262 17.21 -44.29 -0.86
CA PRO A 262 15.78 -44.07 -0.68
C PRO A 262 15.37 -44.15 0.80
N THR A 263 14.76 -43.09 1.32
CA THR A 263 13.95 -43.13 2.54
C THR A 263 12.48 -43.43 2.19
N SER A 264 11.84 -44.24 3.03
CA SER A 264 10.55 -44.94 2.83
C SER A 264 9.38 -44.15 2.18
N PRO A 265 8.51 -44.81 1.38
CA PRO A 265 7.57 -44.18 0.44
C PRO A 265 6.19 -43.75 1.00
N ALA A 266 6.04 -43.56 2.31
CA ALA A 266 4.77 -43.14 2.93
C ALA A 266 4.94 -41.80 3.68
N THR A 267 4.39 -40.64 3.28
CA THR A 267 3.43 -40.30 2.22
C THR A 267 3.50 -38.78 1.89
N PRO A 268 4.26 -38.32 0.88
CA PRO A 268 4.18 -36.93 0.41
C PRO A 268 2.76 -36.55 -0.09
N ALA A 269 1.93 -37.54 -0.46
CA ALA A 269 0.54 -37.34 -0.84
C ALA A 269 -0.36 -36.90 0.34
N MET A 270 -0.18 -37.46 1.53
CA MET A 270 -0.99 -37.10 2.72
C MET A 270 -0.66 -35.69 3.19
N ALA A 271 0.61 -35.29 3.16
CA ALA A 271 1.02 -33.93 3.51
C ALA A 271 0.46 -32.89 2.52
N ARG A 272 0.44 -33.18 1.22
CA ARG A 272 -0.25 -32.33 0.22
C ARG A 272 -1.76 -32.29 0.43
N ALA A 273 -2.39 -33.41 0.77
CA ALA A 273 -3.81 -33.44 1.10
C ALA A 273 -4.13 -32.56 2.32
N ARG A 274 -3.27 -32.57 3.34
CA ARG A 274 -3.40 -31.76 4.55
C ARG A 274 -3.28 -30.27 4.27
N ARG A 275 -2.27 -29.83 3.53
CA ARG A 275 -2.15 -28.41 3.12
C ARG A 275 -3.40 -27.96 2.36
N ARG A 276 -3.90 -28.77 1.41
CA ARG A 276 -5.13 -28.47 0.68
C ARG A 276 -6.36 -28.38 1.59
N ALA A 277 -6.45 -29.25 2.62
CA ALA A 277 -7.52 -29.17 3.61
C ALA A 277 -7.45 -27.87 4.42
N LEU A 278 -6.26 -27.49 4.90
CA LEU A 278 -6.04 -26.21 5.59
C LEU A 278 -6.42 -25.02 4.71
N LEU A 279 -5.96 -24.97 3.45
CA LEU A 279 -6.28 -23.88 2.54
C LEU A 279 -7.79 -23.76 2.29
N ARG A 280 -8.49 -24.89 2.11
CA ARG A 280 -9.96 -24.88 2.00
C ARG A 280 -10.62 -24.28 3.24
N GLN A 281 -10.22 -24.73 4.43
CA GLN A 281 -10.75 -24.18 5.68
C GLN A 281 -10.49 -22.68 5.82
N LEU A 282 -9.30 -22.21 5.43
CA LEU A 282 -8.98 -20.78 5.43
C LEU A 282 -9.80 -20.02 4.39
N THR A 283 -9.99 -20.56 3.19
CA THR A 283 -10.87 -19.97 2.16
C THR A 283 -12.30 -19.83 2.68
N ASP A 284 -12.84 -20.88 3.31
CA ASP A 284 -14.19 -20.87 3.88
C ASP A 284 -14.30 -19.85 5.02
N LEU A 285 -13.31 -19.79 5.92
CA LEU A 285 -13.25 -18.83 7.01
C LEU A 285 -13.18 -17.39 6.50
N CYS A 286 -12.36 -17.12 5.49
CA CYS A 286 -12.25 -15.82 4.82
C CYS A 286 -13.56 -15.40 4.15
N ALA A 287 -14.27 -16.34 3.51
CA ALA A 287 -15.55 -16.07 2.87
C ALA A 287 -16.66 -15.77 3.90
N ALA A 288 -16.66 -16.47 5.03
CA ALA A 288 -17.68 -16.33 6.07
C ALA A 288 -17.51 -15.07 6.93
N THR A 289 -16.27 -14.70 7.26
CA THR A 289 -15.99 -13.68 8.29
C THR A 289 -15.41 -12.39 7.73
N GLY A 290 -14.89 -12.41 6.50
CA GLY A 290 -14.13 -11.28 5.96
C GLY A 290 -12.68 -11.23 6.44
N LEU A 291 -12.15 -12.30 7.05
CA LEU A 291 -10.73 -12.39 7.42
C LEU A 291 -9.84 -12.10 6.19
N ARG A 292 -8.84 -11.23 6.39
CA ARG A 292 -7.88 -10.77 5.39
C ARG A 292 -6.49 -10.71 6.01
N PRO A 293 -5.42 -10.74 5.20
CA PRO A 293 -4.05 -10.65 5.71
C PRO A 293 -3.76 -9.39 6.55
N GLN A 294 -4.47 -8.29 6.30
CA GLN A 294 -4.34 -7.04 7.06
C GLN A 294 -4.71 -7.17 8.55
N HIS A 295 -5.54 -8.15 8.90
CA HIS A 295 -5.95 -8.42 10.27
C HIS A 295 -4.91 -9.22 11.06
N ILE A 296 -3.80 -9.64 10.44
CA ILE A 296 -2.77 -10.42 11.13
C ILE A 296 -1.84 -9.47 11.89
N PRO A 297 -1.78 -9.55 13.24
CA PRO A 297 -0.75 -8.87 14.01
C PRO A 297 0.60 -9.55 13.77
N THR A 298 1.68 -8.76 13.70
CA THR A 298 3.05 -9.31 13.68
C THR A 298 3.30 -10.09 14.98
N VAL A 299 2.91 -9.52 16.10
CA VAL A 299 3.02 -10.14 17.43
C VAL A 299 1.64 -10.24 18.06
N ALA A 300 1.15 -11.46 18.34
CA ALA A 300 -0.16 -11.63 18.95
C ALA A 300 -0.19 -11.25 20.43
N ALA A 301 0.86 -11.60 21.19
CA ALA A 301 0.89 -11.46 22.64
C ALA A 301 2.25 -10.94 23.13
N PRO A 302 2.55 -9.63 22.95
CA PRO A 302 3.87 -9.06 23.20
C PRO A 302 4.35 -9.16 24.66
N TRP A 303 3.42 -9.18 25.62
CA TRP A 303 3.73 -9.11 27.05
C TRP A 303 3.57 -10.44 27.79
N ARG A 304 3.14 -11.52 27.12
CA ARG A 304 2.92 -12.83 27.77
C ARG A 304 4.23 -13.56 28.09
N ALA A 305 5.27 -13.36 27.30
CA ALA A 305 6.56 -14.01 27.50
C ALA A 305 7.37 -13.34 28.63
N PRO A 306 8.15 -14.09 29.42
CA PRO A 306 9.05 -13.51 30.41
C PRO A 306 10.15 -12.69 29.73
N ARG A 307 10.63 -11.62 30.40
CA ARG A 307 11.54 -10.62 29.81
C ARG A 307 12.79 -11.23 29.15
N TRP A 308 13.40 -12.23 29.78
CA TRP A 308 14.65 -12.86 29.33
C TRP A 308 14.53 -13.72 28.06
N SER A 309 13.32 -14.19 27.71
CA SER A 309 13.07 -14.96 26.48
C SER A 309 12.20 -14.20 25.47
N ARG A 310 11.84 -12.94 25.79
CA ARG A 310 10.80 -12.20 25.09
C ARG A 310 11.13 -12.04 23.61
N ILE A 311 12.33 -11.60 23.28
CA ILE A 311 12.70 -11.29 21.89
C ILE A 311 12.52 -12.50 20.95
N ARG A 312 13.01 -13.69 21.35
CA ARG A 312 12.85 -14.92 20.56
C ARG A 312 11.39 -15.31 20.38
N VAL A 313 10.58 -15.20 21.44
CA VAL A 313 9.14 -15.49 21.35
C VAL A 313 8.41 -14.50 20.45
N LEU A 314 8.82 -13.22 20.43
CA LEU A 314 8.27 -12.22 19.51
C LEU A 314 8.65 -12.52 18.06
N GLU A 315 9.89 -12.93 17.82
CA GLU A 315 10.37 -13.35 16.50
C GLU A 315 9.60 -14.59 16.00
N ASP A 316 9.46 -15.62 16.82
CA ASP A 316 8.68 -16.82 16.48
C ASP A 316 7.22 -16.47 16.14
N GLN A 317 6.59 -15.60 16.95
CA GLN A 317 5.25 -15.10 16.66
C GLN A 317 5.16 -14.33 15.34
N ALA A 318 6.20 -13.58 15.00
CA ALA A 318 6.31 -12.84 13.75
C ALA A 318 6.45 -13.78 12.56
N PHE A 319 7.29 -14.81 12.64
CA PHE A 319 7.42 -15.80 11.57
C PHE A 319 6.16 -16.63 11.37
N GLU A 320 5.47 -17.01 12.45
CA GLU A 320 4.14 -17.62 12.36
C GLU A 320 3.12 -16.68 11.71
N ALA A 321 3.17 -15.38 12.02
CA ALA A 321 2.30 -14.38 11.40
C ALA A 321 2.56 -14.28 9.88
N LEU A 322 3.82 -14.22 9.46
CA LEU A 322 4.23 -14.21 8.05
C LEU A 322 3.77 -15.49 7.33
N ALA A 323 3.86 -16.65 8.00
CA ALA A 323 3.41 -17.93 7.48
C ALA A 323 1.88 -17.94 7.27
N LEU A 324 1.11 -17.51 8.27
CA LEU A 324 -0.34 -17.39 8.15
C LEU A 324 -0.74 -16.38 7.06
N HIS A 325 -0.06 -15.24 6.98
CA HIS A 325 -0.28 -14.23 5.95
C HIS A 325 -0.09 -14.81 4.55
N THR A 326 1.02 -15.53 4.33
CA THR A 326 1.32 -16.19 3.06
C THR A 326 0.23 -17.21 2.69
N LEU A 327 -0.25 -17.99 3.67
CA LEU A 327 -1.32 -18.97 3.46
C LEU A 327 -2.67 -18.31 3.16
N LEU A 328 -3.00 -17.17 3.77
CA LEU A 328 -4.21 -16.42 3.46
C LEU A 328 -4.16 -15.85 2.04
N LEU A 329 -3.03 -15.29 1.61
CA LEU A 329 -2.86 -14.85 0.22
C LEU A 329 -3.07 -16.01 -0.75
N GLU A 330 -2.48 -17.18 -0.48
CA GLU A 330 -2.69 -18.39 -1.28
C GLU A 330 -4.16 -18.84 -1.29
N ALA A 331 -4.84 -18.82 -0.13
CA ALA A 331 -6.25 -19.18 -0.01
C ALA A 331 -7.19 -18.20 -0.74
N LEU A 332 -6.79 -16.94 -0.91
CA LEU A 332 -7.49 -15.90 -1.66
C LEU A 332 -7.12 -15.88 -3.15
N GLY A 333 -6.13 -16.68 -3.58
CA GLY A 333 -5.62 -16.68 -4.95
C GLY A 333 -4.82 -15.42 -5.30
N GLU A 334 -4.23 -14.76 -4.30
CA GLU A 334 -3.40 -13.56 -4.44
C GLU A 334 -1.90 -13.93 -4.46
N ASP A 335 -1.09 -13.10 -5.11
CA ASP A 335 0.35 -13.33 -5.24
C ASP A 335 1.07 -13.12 -3.91
N ALA A 336 1.48 -14.22 -3.28
CA ALA A 336 2.28 -14.21 -2.07
C ALA A 336 3.78 -13.98 -2.35
N THR A 337 4.11 -12.88 -3.04
CA THR A 337 5.52 -12.51 -3.24
C THR A 337 6.20 -12.32 -1.89
N GLY A 338 7.36 -12.95 -1.70
CA GLY A 338 7.99 -13.06 -0.38
C GLY A 338 8.21 -11.71 0.28
N SER A 339 8.68 -10.70 -0.47
CA SER A 339 9.00 -9.37 0.05
C SER A 339 7.79 -8.57 0.52
N ALA A 340 6.63 -8.67 -0.15
CA ALA A 340 5.44 -7.90 0.21
C ALA A 340 4.90 -8.28 1.60
N VAL A 341 5.01 -9.56 1.97
CA VAL A 341 4.59 -10.07 3.27
C VAL A 341 5.47 -9.51 4.40
N PHE A 342 6.80 -9.47 4.22
CA PHE A 342 7.70 -8.85 5.21
C PHE A 342 7.42 -7.35 5.37
N VAL A 343 7.25 -6.64 4.24
CA VAL A 343 6.89 -5.22 4.25
C VAL A 343 5.58 -5.00 4.99
N ALA A 344 4.55 -5.83 4.75
CA ALA A 344 3.23 -5.79 5.42
C ALA A 344 3.31 -5.80 6.96
N HIS A 345 4.34 -6.46 7.49
CA HIS A 345 4.60 -6.61 8.91
C HIS A 345 5.65 -5.61 9.46
N GLY A 346 6.22 -4.77 8.60
CA GLY A 346 7.28 -3.80 8.93
C GLY A 346 8.67 -4.42 9.08
N ILE A 347 8.84 -5.71 8.75
CA ILE A 347 10.07 -6.46 8.99
C ILE A 347 11.01 -6.33 7.79
N PRO A 348 12.30 -5.97 7.98
CA PRO A 348 13.27 -5.98 6.90
C PRO A 348 13.50 -7.41 6.38
N ALA A 349 13.53 -7.59 5.05
CA ALA A 349 13.57 -8.89 4.36
C ALA A 349 14.87 -9.71 4.54
N VAL A 350 15.73 -9.33 5.50
CA VAL A 350 17.06 -9.92 5.74
C VAL A 350 17.00 -11.14 6.66
N VAL A 351 15.91 -11.33 7.41
CA VAL A 351 15.77 -12.45 8.36
C VAL A 351 15.07 -13.64 7.68
N ASN A 352 15.84 -14.48 6.99
CA ASN A 352 15.30 -15.56 6.14
C ASN A 352 15.35 -16.99 6.73
N GLN A 353 15.56 -17.16 8.03
CA GLN A 353 15.80 -18.49 8.61
C GLN A 353 14.77 -18.87 9.66
N HIS A 354 13.52 -19.10 9.24
CA HIS A 354 12.52 -19.80 10.06
C HIS A 354 11.90 -20.96 9.29
N ASP A 355 12.06 -22.16 9.81
CA ASP A 355 11.74 -23.43 9.15
C ASP A 355 10.26 -23.51 8.68
N LEU A 356 9.31 -23.13 9.55
CA LEU A 356 7.88 -23.05 9.18
C LEU A 356 7.62 -22.12 7.99
N LEU A 357 8.18 -20.91 8.00
CA LEU A 357 7.96 -19.93 6.93
C LEU A 357 8.59 -20.41 5.63
N THR A 358 9.78 -21.01 5.69
CA THR A 358 10.44 -21.63 4.54
C THR A 358 9.56 -22.72 3.93
N ARG A 359 9.02 -23.63 4.76
CA ARG A 359 8.09 -24.68 4.28
C ARG A 359 6.81 -24.11 3.70
N VAL A 360 6.24 -23.06 4.29
CA VAL A 360 5.04 -22.43 3.73
C VAL A 360 5.32 -21.81 2.36
N ARG A 361 6.45 -21.10 2.20
CA ARG A 361 6.86 -20.44 0.95
C ARG A 361 7.22 -21.43 -0.15
N THR A 362 7.90 -22.53 0.19
CA THR A 362 8.25 -23.58 -0.77
C THR A 362 7.12 -24.57 -1.04
N ARG A 363 5.93 -24.35 -0.43
CA ARG A 363 4.78 -25.27 -0.47
C ARG A 363 5.13 -26.68 0.02
N GLY A 364 6.05 -26.75 0.98
CA GLY A 364 6.45 -27.96 1.69
C GLY A 364 5.39 -28.48 2.66
N ASN A 365 5.73 -29.56 3.34
CA ASN A 365 4.82 -30.30 4.21
C ASN A 365 4.62 -29.60 5.57
N LEU A 366 3.38 -29.48 6.02
CA LEU A 366 3.04 -29.00 7.36
C LEU A 366 2.61 -30.17 8.25
N SER A 367 3.06 -30.16 9.50
CA SER A 367 2.62 -31.10 10.53
C SER A 367 1.17 -30.81 10.96
N PRO A 368 0.42 -31.80 11.47
CA PRO A 368 -0.93 -31.58 11.98
C PRO A 368 -1.00 -30.45 13.03
N GLY A 369 -0.08 -30.46 14.00
CA GLY A 369 -0.04 -29.44 15.06
C GLY A 369 0.34 -28.03 14.58
N GLU A 370 1.01 -27.89 13.44
CA GLU A 370 1.21 -26.58 12.80
C GLU A 370 -0.08 -26.11 12.10
N CYS A 371 -0.77 -27.01 11.39
CA CYS A 371 -2.05 -26.68 10.75
C CYS A 371 -3.11 -26.24 11.77
N ASP A 372 -3.28 -27.01 12.84
CA ASP A 372 -4.29 -26.72 13.88
C ASP A 372 -3.99 -25.39 14.57
N ARG A 373 -2.71 -25.10 14.84
CA ARG A 373 -2.27 -23.85 15.46
C ARG A 373 -2.51 -22.64 14.56
N LEU A 374 -2.22 -22.75 13.27
CA LEU A 374 -2.45 -21.67 12.30
C LEU A 374 -3.95 -21.39 12.13
N LEU A 375 -4.77 -22.44 12.09
CA LEU A 375 -6.22 -22.30 12.01
C LEU A 375 -6.81 -21.71 13.29
N ALA A 376 -6.40 -22.19 14.46
CA ALA A 376 -6.81 -21.64 15.75
C ALA A 376 -6.44 -20.16 15.89
N ARG A 377 -5.24 -19.78 15.41
CA ARG A 377 -4.82 -18.38 15.36
C ARG A 377 -5.69 -17.56 14.43
N ALA A 378 -6.05 -18.08 13.25
CA ALA A 378 -6.96 -17.40 12.33
C ALA A 378 -8.36 -17.20 12.95
N GLN A 379 -8.87 -18.20 13.67
CA GLN A 379 -10.14 -18.11 14.38
C GLN A 379 -10.10 -17.07 15.50
N ALA A 380 -9.02 -17.04 16.29
CA ALA A 380 -8.85 -16.04 17.35
C ALA A 380 -8.90 -14.59 16.81
N LEU A 381 -8.39 -14.34 15.59
CA LEU A 381 -8.50 -13.01 14.97
C LEU A 381 -9.94 -12.62 14.64
N VAL A 382 -10.77 -13.59 14.27
CA VAL A 382 -12.21 -13.39 14.04
C VAL A 382 -12.88 -13.08 15.37
N ASP A 383 -12.58 -13.85 16.41
CA ASP A 383 -13.15 -13.68 17.75
C ASP A 383 -12.76 -12.32 18.36
N ASP A 384 -11.55 -11.84 18.07
CA ASP A 384 -11.02 -10.53 18.48
C ASP A 384 -11.59 -9.36 17.63
N GLY A 385 -12.48 -9.62 16.67
CA GLY A 385 -13.20 -8.61 15.90
C GLY A 385 -12.47 -8.06 14.66
N LEU A 386 -11.50 -8.79 14.12
CA LEU A 386 -10.82 -8.46 12.85
C LEU A 386 -10.20 -7.04 12.81
N VAL A 387 -9.43 -6.70 13.84
CA VAL A 387 -8.69 -5.44 13.91
C VAL A 387 -7.72 -5.30 12.73
N ASP A 388 -7.77 -4.17 12.03
CA ASP A 388 -6.82 -3.86 10.94
C ASP A 388 -5.46 -3.40 11.48
N TYR A 389 -4.60 -4.38 11.80
CA TYR A 389 -3.26 -4.10 12.30
C TYR A 389 -2.32 -3.55 11.23
N ALA A 390 -2.53 -3.87 9.96
CA ALA A 390 -1.74 -3.30 8.87
C ALA A 390 -1.96 -1.79 8.76
N TYR A 391 -3.22 -1.36 8.88
CA TYR A 391 -3.58 0.06 8.96
C TYR A 391 -2.89 0.76 10.14
N ARG A 392 -3.04 0.22 11.36
CA ARG A 392 -2.40 0.77 12.57
C ARG A 392 -0.89 0.93 12.42
N ARG A 393 -0.21 -0.09 11.89
CA ARG A 393 1.25 -0.04 11.63
C ARG A 393 1.61 1.02 10.60
N GLY A 394 0.87 1.08 9.49
CA GLY A 394 1.09 2.07 8.44
C GLY A 394 0.97 3.50 8.96
N THR A 395 -0.06 3.80 9.77
CA THR A 395 -0.26 5.14 10.35
C THR A 395 0.87 5.53 11.29
N LEU A 396 1.28 4.64 12.20
CA LEU A 396 2.37 4.92 13.15
C LEU A 396 3.73 5.12 12.47
N LEU A 397 4.01 4.40 11.38
CA LEU A 397 5.25 4.58 10.61
C LEU A 397 5.22 5.84 9.75
N ALA A 398 4.07 6.21 9.19
CA ALA A 398 3.94 7.40 8.35
C ALA A 398 4.05 8.70 9.14
N VAL A 399 3.49 8.72 10.36
CA VAL A 399 3.54 9.89 11.24
C VAL A 399 3.86 9.44 12.67
N PRO A 400 5.14 9.47 13.08
CA PRO A 400 5.54 9.17 14.45
C PRO A 400 5.28 10.37 15.37
N SER A 401 4.06 10.94 15.34
CA SER A 401 3.65 12.01 16.25
C SER A 401 2.88 11.43 17.42
N LEU A 402 3.09 12.01 18.60
CA LEU A 402 2.27 11.73 19.77
C LEU A 402 0.82 12.19 19.53
N PRO A 403 -0.19 11.38 19.90
CA PRO A 403 -1.56 11.86 19.98
C PRO A 403 -1.65 13.00 21.00
N ARG A 404 -2.72 13.80 20.98
CA ARG A 404 -2.97 14.75 22.07
C ARG A 404 -3.34 13.95 23.31
N ILE A 405 -2.34 13.68 24.14
CA ILE A 405 -2.53 12.95 25.37
C ILE A 405 -3.26 13.91 26.33
N PRO A 406 -4.44 13.55 26.88
CA PRO A 406 -5.01 14.28 28.01
C PRO A 406 -3.98 14.31 29.15
N ALA A 407 -4.12 15.17 30.16
CA ALA A 407 -3.12 15.34 31.22
C ALA A 407 -2.83 14.03 31.99
N ILE A 408 -1.95 13.18 31.44
CA ILE A 408 -1.54 11.88 31.95
C ILE A 408 -0.12 12.06 32.48
N HIS A 409 0.10 11.58 33.70
CA HIS A 409 1.43 11.48 34.28
C HIS A 409 2.19 10.32 33.62
N LEU A 410 2.82 10.59 32.48
CA LEU A 410 3.70 9.61 31.85
C LEU A 410 4.92 9.32 32.73
N PRO A 411 5.31 8.05 32.92
CA PRO A 411 6.51 7.68 33.65
C PRO A 411 7.74 8.38 33.06
N ARG A 412 8.59 8.93 33.92
CA ARG A 412 9.89 9.48 33.51
C ARG A 412 10.88 8.33 33.34
N HIS A 413 11.56 8.29 32.19
CA HIS A 413 12.62 7.34 31.94
C HIS A 413 13.99 8.05 31.90
N PRO A 414 15.05 7.47 32.49
CA PRO A 414 16.35 8.14 32.64
C PRO A 414 17.03 8.47 31.30
N PHE A 415 16.82 7.65 30.27
CA PHE A 415 17.55 7.75 29.00
C PHE A 415 16.70 8.21 27.82
N TRP A 416 15.39 8.02 27.88
CA TRP A 416 14.51 8.21 26.73
C TRP A 416 13.34 9.13 27.10
N PRO A 417 13.09 10.21 26.36
CA PRO A 417 11.97 11.08 26.64
C PRO A 417 10.65 10.40 26.26
N ALA A 418 9.54 10.84 26.88
CA ALA A 418 8.20 10.30 26.62
C ALA A 418 7.80 10.35 25.13
N ARG A 419 8.22 11.40 24.40
CA ARG A 419 8.03 11.54 22.94
C ARG A 419 8.66 10.43 22.10
N THR A 420 9.59 9.67 22.67
CA THR A 420 10.31 8.58 22.02
C THR A 420 9.79 7.23 22.51
N LEU A 421 9.52 7.09 23.82
CA LEU A 421 9.00 5.84 24.40
C LEU A 421 7.55 5.55 24.05
N VAL A 422 6.69 6.56 23.98
CA VAL A 422 5.27 6.35 23.73
C VAL A 422 5.01 5.83 22.30
N PRO A 423 5.65 6.34 21.23
CA PRO A 423 5.56 5.72 19.90
C PRO A 423 6.12 4.29 19.84
N ALA A 424 7.25 4.03 20.51
CA ALA A 424 7.84 2.68 20.58
C ALA A 424 6.92 1.69 21.32
N TRP A 425 6.31 2.14 22.43
CA TRP A 425 5.31 1.36 23.16
C TRP A 425 4.04 1.13 22.35
N ALA A 426 3.53 2.15 21.65
CA ALA A 426 2.34 2.04 20.82
C ALA A 426 2.55 1.08 19.64
N TRP A 427 3.75 1.07 19.07
CA TRP A 427 4.12 0.10 18.04
C TRP A 427 3.94 -1.35 18.50
N VAL A 428 4.41 -1.67 19.71
CA VAL A 428 4.33 -3.02 20.29
C VAL A 428 2.92 -3.33 20.84
N ALA A 429 2.33 -2.41 21.61
CA ALA A 429 1.09 -2.64 22.33
C ALA A 429 -0.16 -2.47 21.45
N TYR A 430 -0.21 -1.42 20.62
CA TYR A 430 -1.38 -1.03 19.85
C TYR A 430 -1.36 -1.59 18.41
N ALA A 431 -0.24 -1.43 17.71
CA ALA A 431 -0.09 -1.90 16.33
C ALA A 431 0.42 -3.34 16.20
N ARG A 432 0.80 -3.95 17.33
CA ARG A 432 1.27 -5.34 17.42
C ARG A 432 2.45 -5.64 16.49
N GLY A 433 3.37 -4.67 16.37
CA GLY A 433 4.59 -4.78 15.56
C GLY A 433 5.77 -5.39 16.32
N LEU A 434 6.82 -5.74 15.58
CA LEU A 434 8.09 -6.19 16.17
C LEU A 434 8.90 -4.96 16.63
N PRO A 435 9.45 -4.90 17.85
CA PRO A 435 10.07 -3.69 18.41
C PRO A 435 11.06 -2.97 17.47
N ASP A 436 12.00 -3.73 16.89
CA ASP A 436 13.09 -3.20 16.04
C ASP A 436 12.63 -2.76 14.65
N SER A 437 11.34 -2.96 14.36
CA SER A 437 10.72 -2.72 13.06
C SER A 437 9.76 -1.51 13.09
N GLY A 438 9.77 -0.76 14.21
CA GLY A 438 8.86 0.34 14.47
C GLY A 438 9.40 1.73 14.10
N PRO A 439 8.66 2.80 14.45
CA PRO A 439 9.04 4.17 14.15
C PRO A 439 10.29 4.66 14.91
N VAL A 440 10.73 3.93 15.94
CA VAL A 440 11.87 4.28 16.79
C VAL A 440 12.73 3.04 17.06
N PRO A 441 13.48 2.54 16.07
CA PRO A 441 14.21 1.27 16.17
C PRO A 441 15.35 1.30 17.18
N ASP A 442 15.85 2.47 17.57
CA ASP A 442 16.96 2.62 18.53
C ASP A 442 16.54 2.39 20.00
N VAL A 443 15.24 2.36 20.29
CA VAL A 443 14.74 2.13 21.65
C VAL A 443 14.79 0.63 21.94
N SER A 444 15.59 0.23 22.92
CA SER A 444 15.69 -1.17 23.33
C SER A 444 14.35 -1.71 23.84
N LEU A 445 14.09 -2.98 23.56
CA LEU A 445 12.91 -3.69 24.08
C LEU A 445 12.82 -3.60 25.62
N GLU A 446 13.96 -3.61 26.32
CA GLU A 446 14.01 -3.44 27.78
C GLU A 446 13.46 -2.08 28.24
N ALA A 447 13.77 -1.00 27.51
CA ALA A 447 13.24 0.32 27.83
C ALA A 447 11.72 0.39 27.61
N VAL A 448 11.21 -0.26 26.56
CA VAL A 448 9.76 -0.37 26.31
C VAL A 448 9.08 -1.24 27.38
N ASP A 449 9.72 -2.34 27.80
CA ASP A 449 9.25 -3.23 28.86
C ASP A 449 9.15 -2.53 30.21
N ARG A 450 10.13 -1.68 30.53
CA ARG A 450 10.14 -0.87 31.74
C ARG A 450 9.02 0.17 31.70
N PHE A 451 8.93 0.92 30.60
CA PHE A 451 7.86 1.89 30.40
C PHE A 451 6.47 1.24 30.47
N HIS A 452 6.28 0.06 29.86
CA HIS A 452 5.04 -0.69 29.95
C HIS A 452 4.69 -1.06 31.40
N ALA A 453 5.67 -1.55 32.17
CA ALA A 453 5.47 -1.94 33.56
C ALA A 453 5.15 -0.74 34.48
N ASP A 454 5.79 0.40 34.23
CA ASP A 454 5.63 1.61 35.03
C ASP A 454 4.32 2.37 34.73
N LEU A 455 3.70 2.13 33.57
CA LEU A 455 2.36 2.63 33.27
C LEU A 455 1.32 1.85 34.08
N ASP A 456 0.48 2.56 34.82
CA ASP A 456 -0.70 1.97 35.45
C ASP A 456 -1.75 1.55 34.39
N PRO A 457 -2.67 0.61 34.73
CA PRO A 457 -3.65 0.11 33.77
C PRO A 457 -4.56 1.18 33.16
N GLU A 458 -4.90 2.24 33.90
CA GLU A 458 -5.73 3.33 33.40
C GLU A 458 -4.96 4.16 32.38
N ALA A 459 -3.71 4.54 32.67
CA ALA A 459 -2.84 5.24 31.73
C ALA A 459 -2.62 4.42 30.45
N ARG A 460 -2.49 3.09 30.55
CA ARG A 460 -2.41 2.21 29.37
C ARG A 460 -3.68 2.28 28.53
N LEU A 461 -4.86 2.16 29.16
CA LEU A 461 -6.14 2.23 28.45
C LEU A 461 -6.31 3.60 27.77
N ARG A 462 -6.05 4.70 28.48
CA ARG A 462 -6.14 6.05 27.94
C ARG A 462 -5.17 6.30 26.77
N LEU A 463 -3.96 5.74 26.84
CA LEU A 463 -3.02 5.80 25.73
C LEU A 463 -3.55 5.01 24.52
N LEU A 464 -4.10 3.81 24.72
CA LEU A 464 -4.71 3.04 23.63
C LEU A 464 -5.89 3.79 22.99
N GLU A 465 -6.77 4.39 23.80
CA GLU A 465 -7.88 5.24 23.34
C GLU A 465 -7.37 6.43 22.53
N ALA A 466 -6.38 7.17 23.05
CA ALA A 466 -5.79 8.32 22.37
C ALA A 466 -5.15 7.93 21.02
N PHE A 467 -4.49 6.78 20.95
CA PHE A 467 -3.95 6.27 19.69
C PHE A 467 -5.05 5.81 18.72
N ASP A 468 -6.13 5.21 19.22
CA ASP A 468 -7.27 4.83 18.37
C ASP A 468 -7.94 6.08 17.77
N THR A 469 -8.18 7.11 18.58
CA THR A 469 -8.68 8.43 18.14
C THR A 469 -7.74 9.10 17.13
N HIS A 470 -6.43 9.09 17.39
CA HIS A 470 -5.42 9.66 16.50
C HIS A 470 -5.34 8.95 15.16
N VAL A 471 -5.43 7.61 15.17
CA VAL A 471 -5.39 6.76 13.97
C VAL A 471 -6.71 6.83 13.17
N ARG A 472 -7.84 7.06 13.84
CA ARG A 472 -9.13 7.37 13.20
C ARG A 472 -9.20 8.79 12.64
N GLY A 473 -8.42 9.72 13.16
CA GLY A 473 -8.20 11.03 12.53
C GLY A 473 -8.79 12.26 13.19
N GLU A 474 -9.40 12.15 14.36
CA GLU A 474 -10.10 13.27 14.99
C GLU A 474 -9.12 14.40 15.39
N ASP A 475 -7.86 14.06 15.72
CA ASP A 475 -6.82 15.03 16.09
C ASP A 475 -6.23 15.82 14.92
N TRP A 476 -6.21 15.27 13.70
CA TRP A 476 -5.61 15.91 12.53
C TRP A 476 -6.47 17.05 11.95
N ALA A 477 -7.79 16.98 12.12
CA ALA A 477 -8.70 18.04 11.71
C ALA A 477 -8.39 19.37 12.42
N ALA A 478 -8.01 19.31 13.70
CA ALA A 478 -7.63 20.50 14.48
C ALA A 478 -6.27 21.10 14.07
N VAL A 479 -5.31 20.27 13.64
CA VAL A 479 -4.00 20.73 13.14
C VAL A 479 -4.14 21.34 11.73
N ALA A 480 -5.00 20.78 10.88
CA ALA A 480 -5.30 21.33 9.55
C ALA A 480 -6.02 22.70 9.64
N SER A 481 -6.92 22.90 10.61
CA SER A 481 -7.53 24.20 10.88
C SER A 481 -6.54 25.26 11.36
N ALA A 482 -5.50 24.88 12.11
CA ALA A 482 -4.46 25.81 12.57
C ALA A 482 -3.43 26.18 11.47
N ALA A 483 -3.17 25.28 10.53
CA ALA A 483 -2.28 25.52 9.39
C ALA A 483 -2.97 26.33 8.25
N GLY A 484 -4.30 26.38 8.23
CA GLY A 484 -5.09 27.16 7.27
C GLY A 484 -5.26 28.65 7.62
N SER A 485 -4.87 29.09 8.83
CA SER A 485 -5.06 30.46 9.30
C SER A 485 -3.86 31.40 9.13
N SER A 486 -2.74 30.94 8.57
CA SER A 486 -1.59 31.81 8.27
C SER A 486 -1.65 32.34 6.84
N SER A 487 -2.52 33.30 6.57
CA SER A 487 -2.36 34.20 5.42
C SER A 487 -1.32 35.26 5.79
N PRO A 488 -0.25 35.46 5.01
CA PRO A 488 0.66 36.57 5.26
C PRO A 488 -0.04 37.87 4.88
N THR A 489 -0.27 38.74 5.87
CA THR A 489 -0.66 40.13 5.66
C THR A 489 0.45 40.81 4.87
N ILE A 490 0.20 41.07 3.59
CA ILE A 490 1.08 41.90 2.76
C ILE A 490 0.96 43.33 3.28
N ALA A 491 2.01 43.80 3.98
CA ALA A 491 2.14 45.21 4.35
C ALA A 491 2.37 46.03 3.07
N SER A 492 1.40 46.86 2.72
CA SER A 492 1.47 47.85 1.66
C SER A 492 2.52 48.92 2.02
N ALA A 493 3.55 49.02 1.18
CA ALA A 493 4.57 50.07 1.29
C ALA A 493 3.95 51.44 0.97
N HIS A 494 4.01 52.36 1.94
CA HIS A 494 3.73 53.77 1.73
C HIS A 494 4.86 54.42 0.93
N GLN A 495 4.48 55.04 -0.19
CA GLN A 495 5.24 56.08 -0.86
C GLN A 495 5.60 57.22 0.12
N ARG A 496 6.86 57.65 0.12
CA ARG A 496 7.21 59.05 0.37
C ARG A 496 8.26 59.51 -0.62
N SER A 497 7.84 60.50 -1.40
CA SER A 497 8.68 61.40 -2.18
C SER A 497 9.61 62.19 -1.27
N ALA A 498 10.88 62.30 -1.66
CA ALA A 498 11.73 63.50 -1.66
C ALA A 498 13.06 63.14 -2.31
#